data_AF-A0A2E5HNT0-F1
#
_entry.id   AF-A0A2E5HNT0-F1
#
_cell.length_a   1.000
_cell.length_b   1.000
_cell.length_c   1.000
_cell.angle_alpha   90.00
_cell.angle_beta   90.00
_cell.angle_gamma   90.00
#
_symmetry.space_group_name_H-M   'P 1'
#
loop_
_entity.id
_entity.type
_entity.pdbx_description
1 polymer ?
#
loop_
_entity_poly.entity_id
_entity_poly.type
_entity_poly.pdbx_seq_one_letter_code
_entity_poly.pdbx_strand_id
1 'polypeptide(L)'
;MRILLSETVDPDGAMCRWMSPDLEAMGHQVVVVPTQEAIHRLGVSGHQLLLLELVERWRPDLILVHPPYDHLNPEVCARLRGGGARLVTFAFDDDIFLDDWRASGAWGDLLEALRQMADLALTTSTRAAAASGGVVRAIRWAMSPPELPPASPQEPGRVVLVGRAYPGRVALVRRLAEANVPVLVRGHGWERQEPPGGSVDLGGGVDADTMWSLYRSGGVVLTTGGWEGRDVPMVKIRVLETAFAGACQVVAWSPDLGGYFTPEEVPSYRSEEELLTRLDELLSDPEARARCAAASRARALAEHTWETRFEEVLEGLRRAGRPARDSAPGPVGCAAYALLMQGLAITAEATRRYGAAAAFYGHASAAGAGVSARLGWCRSRFQQGAAAEAAAGLEALIGELDEAVHPGAARLHVHVNSPVVGSGLGVARLLSPGVEARAFWLSALARVDEAKALAALAAMDDDDVVVQVASLLSPEEGTARGFWLALMKRALAASPRTLRQAQRERAPGWRAWVEGVERDDA
;
A
#
# COMPACT_ATOMS: atom_id res chain seq x y z
N MET A 1 3.10 23.52 -3.40
CA MET A 1 1.62 23.44 -3.34
C MET A 1 1.18 22.46 -2.26
N ARG A 2 -0.04 22.66 -1.74
CA ARG A 2 -0.79 21.69 -0.93
C ARG A 2 -1.72 20.88 -1.83
N ILE A 3 -1.50 19.57 -1.91
CA ILE A 3 -2.24 18.68 -2.81
C ILE A 3 -3.02 17.66 -1.98
N LEU A 4 -4.33 17.59 -2.22
CA LEU A 4 -5.16 16.49 -1.75
C LEU A 4 -5.29 15.48 -2.88
N LEU A 5 -4.88 14.24 -2.66
CA LEU A 5 -4.77 13.21 -3.68
C LEU A 5 -5.60 11.99 -3.29
N SER A 6 -6.53 11.58 -4.15
CA SER A 6 -7.15 10.27 -4.07
C SER A 6 -6.15 9.20 -4.45
N GLU A 7 -5.81 8.34 -3.51
CA GLU A 7 -4.86 7.26 -3.67
C GLU A 7 -5.08 6.25 -2.55
N THR A 8 -4.84 4.97 -2.85
CA THR A 8 -4.95 3.90 -1.85
C THR A 8 -3.73 3.89 -0.95
N VAL A 9 -3.95 3.78 0.36
CA VAL A 9 -2.87 3.78 1.37
C VAL A 9 -2.45 2.36 1.72
N ASP A 10 -3.38 1.41 1.59
CA ASP A 10 -3.08 -0.01 1.72
C ASP A 10 -2.04 -0.45 0.66
N PRO A 11 -0.86 -0.96 1.05
CA PRO A 11 0.19 -1.35 0.11
C PRO A 11 -0.21 -2.50 -0.83
N ASP A 12 -1.20 -3.31 -0.45
CA ASP A 12 -1.72 -4.40 -1.29
C ASP A 12 -2.88 -3.94 -2.19
N GLY A 13 -3.30 -2.69 -2.03
CA GLY A 13 -4.42 -2.12 -2.75
C GLY A 13 -4.04 -1.62 -4.15
N ALA A 14 -5.04 -1.55 -5.03
CA ALA A 14 -4.85 -1.01 -6.37
C ALA A 14 -4.52 0.49 -6.29
N MET A 15 -3.67 0.99 -7.19
CA MET A 15 -3.29 2.41 -7.23
C MET A 15 -2.69 2.89 -5.90
N CYS A 16 -1.97 2.03 -5.17
CA CYS A 16 -1.20 2.46 -4.02
C CYS A 16 0.04 3.24 -4.46
N ARG A 17 0.31 4.40 -3.84
CA ARG A 17 1.50 5.22 -4.10
C ARG A 17 1.74 5.51 -5.59
N TRP A 18 0.67 5.61 -6.37
CA TRP A 18 0.76 5.76 -7.82
C TRP A 18 1.28 7.14 -8.22
N MET A 19 1.10 8.16 -7.37
CA MET A 19 1.50 9.54 -7.65
C MET A 19 2.10 10.27 -6.44
N SER A 20 1.69 9.95 -5.21
CA SER A 20 2.13 10.71 -4.02
C SER A 20 3.65 10.86 -3.85
N PRO A 21 4.49 9.82 -4.05
CA PRO A 21 5.93 9.95 -3.84
C PRO A 21 6.60 10.97 -4.77
N ASP A 22 6.21 11.01 -6.04
CA ASP A 22 6.77 11.94 -7.03
C ASP A 22 6.35 13.39 -6.71
N LEU A 23 5.10 13.59 -6.28
CA LEU A 23 4.64 14.92 -5.85
C LEU A 23 5.41 15.42 -4.63
N GLU A 24 5.68 14.55 -3.67
CA GLU A 24 6.50 14.86 -2.50
C GLU A 24 7.96 15.15 -2.88
N ALA A 25 8.54 14.37 -3.80
CA ALA A 25 9.89 14.59 -4.32
C ALA A 25 10.04 15.95 -5.04
N MET A 26 8.98 16.41 -5.73
CA MET A 26 8.89 17.76 -6.30
C MET A 26 8.67 18.87 -5.26
N GLY A 27 8.65 18.54 -3.97
CA GLY A 27 8.49 19.50 -2.87
C GLY A 27 7.05 19.93 -2.60
N HIS A 28 6.06 19.20 -3.10
CA HIS A 28 4.66 19.44 -2.72
C HIS A 28 4.33 18.76 -1.39
N GLN A 29 3.43 19.40 -0.63
CA GLN A 29 2.86 18.76 0.55
C GLN A 29 1.62 17.99 0.11
N VAL A 30 1.63 16.66 0.27
CA VAL A 30 0.54 15.79 -0.18
C VAL A 30 -0.23 15.23 1.02
N VAL A 31 -1.55 15.28 0.94
CA VAL A 31 -2.45 14.53 1.82
C VAL A 31 -3.17 13.49 0.97
N VAL A 32 -2.80 12.23 1.17
CA VAL A 32 -3.45 11.10 0.51
C VAL A 32 -4.79 10.81 1.19
N VAL A 33 -5.87 10.84 0.42
CA VAL A 33 -7.19 10.42 0.88
C VAL A 33 -7.42 8.97 0.42
N PRO A 34 -7.56 8.02 1.36
CA PRO A 34 -7.68 6.60 1.06
C PRO A 34 -9.10 6.31 0.62
N THR A 35 -9.48 6.75 -0.58
CA THR A 35 -10.88 6.80 -1.03
C THR A 35 -11.57 5.45 -0.88
N GLN A 36 -10.94 4.37 -1.36
CA GLN A 36 -11.55 3.04 -1.29
C GLN A 36 -11.77 2.62 0.17
N GLU A 37 -10.75 2.77 1.01
CA GLU A 37 -10.80 2.37 2.41
C GLU A 37 -11.77 3.24 3.22
N ALA A 38 -11.80 4.55 2.93
CA ALA A 38 -12.69 5.53 3.53
C ALA A 38 -14.15 5.22 3.20
N ILE A 39 -14.47 4.90 1.94
CA ILE A 39 -15.85 4.59 1.52
C ILE A 39 -16.32 3.28 2.13
N HIS A 40 -15.48 2.24 2.19
CA HIS A 40 -15.82 1.00 2.88
C HIS A 40 -16.08 1.23 4.37
N ARG A 41 -15.39 2.19 4.99
CA ARG A 41 -15.50 2.47 6.43
C ARG A 41 -16.63 3.43 6.80
N LEU A 42 -16.83 4.48 6.01
CA LEU A 42 -17.73 5.61 6.31
C LEU A 42 -18.96 5.67 5.40
N GLY A 43 -18.98 4.88 4.33
CA GLY A 43 -19.91 5.06 3.22
C GLY A 43 -19.56 6.28 2.35
N VAL A 44 -20.26 6.41 1.22
CA VAL A 44 -20.06 7.50 0.25
C VAL A 44 -20.25 8.88 0.89
N SER A 45 -21.35 9.10 1.62
CA SER A 45 -21.62 10.39 2.27
C SER A 45 -20.57 10.77 3.31
N GLY A 46 -20.08 9.79 4.09
CA GLY A 46 -19.04 10.03 5.08
C GLY A 46 -17.69 10.39 4.45
N HIS A 47 -17.33 9.74 3.34
CA HIS A 47 -16.14 10.10 2.55
C HIS A 47 -16.25 11.53 1.97
N GLN A 48 -17.40 11.90 1.41
CA GLN A 48 -17.62 13.26 0.89
C GLN A 48 -17.52 14.32 2.00
N LEU A 49 -18.09 14.08 3.18
CA LEU A 49 -17.97 14.97 4.33
C LEU A 49 -16.53 15.10 4.82
N LEU A 50 -15.76 14.01 4.81
CA LEU A 50 -14.33 14.03 5.14
C LEU A 50 -13.54 14.94 4.19
N LEU A 51 -13.79 14.83 2.87
CA LEU A 51 -13.14 15.69 1.88
C LEU A 51 -13.48 17.16 2.10
N LEU A 52 -14.74 17.47 2.41
CA LEU A 52 -15.17 18.84 2.70
C LEU A 52 -14.49 19.40 3.95
N GLU A 53 -14.40 18.63 5.04
CA GLU A 53 -13.70 19.03 6.27
C GLU A 53 -12.20 19.24 6.00
N LEU A 54 -11.56 18.35 5.23
CA LEU A 54 -10.16 18.51 4.82
C LEU A 54 -9.94 19.80 4.03
N VAL A 55 -10.83 20.12 3.08
CA VAL A 55 -10.75 21.36 2.31
C VAL A 55 -10.93 22.58 3.20
N GLU A 56 -11.88 22.54 4.13
CA GLU A 56 -12.14 23.66 5.05
C GLU A 56 -10.96 23.91 6.00
N ARG A 57 -10.39 22.85 6.58
CA ARG A 57 -9.31 22.92 7.58
C ARG A 57 -7.94 23.19 6.98
N TRP A 58 -7.58 22.45 5.93
CA TRP A 58 -6.23 22.44 5.40
C TRP A 58 -6.05 23.35 4.18
N ARG A 59 -7.15 23.69 3.50
CA ARG A 59 -7.21 24.56 2.31
C ARG A 59 -6.19 24.15 1.23
N PRO A 60 -6.41 22.99 0.56
CA PRO A 60 -5.55 22.57 -0.52
C PRO A 60 -5.58 23.57 -1.69
N ASP A 61 -4.49 23.57 -2.45
CA ASP A 61 -4.39 24.32 -3.71
C ASP A 61 -4.94 23.51 -4.87
N LEU A 62 -4.79 22.19 -4.80
CA LEU A 62 -5.13 21.23 -5.84
C LEU A 62 -5.73 19.97 -5.22
N ILE A 63 -6.77 19.45 -5.85
CA ILE A 63 -7.47 18.23 -5.50
C ILE A 63 -7.42 17.32 -6.73
N LEU A 64 -6.83 16.13 -6.58
CA LEU A 64 -6.67 15.13 -7.62
C LEU A 64 -7.53 13.92 -7.29
N VAL A 65 -8.46 13.57 -8.17
CA VAL A 65 -9.44 12.50 -7.96
C VAL A 65 -9.56 11.60 -9.18
N HIS A 66 -10.00 10.37 -8.97
CA HIS A 66 -10.22 9.29 -9.92
C HIS A 66 -11.72 8.91 -10.03
N PRO A 67 -12.55 9.66 -10.81
CA PRO A 67 -13.92 9.24 -11.07
C PRO A 67 -13.97 7.92 -11.87
N PRO A 68 -15.06 7.14 -11.71
CA PRO A 68 -16.18 7.38 -10.79
C PRO A 68 -15.92 6.89 -9.35
N TYR A 69 -14.72 6.39 -9.05
CA TYR A 69 -14.41 5.66 -7.82
C TYR A 69 -14.37 6.52 -6.55
N ASP A 70 -14.21 7.85 -6.68
CA ASP A 70 -14.36 8.78 -5.55
C ASP A 70 -15.81 9.11 -5.21
N HIS A 71 -16.77 8.63 -6.01
CA HIS A 71 -18.21 8.85 -5.78
C HIS A 71 -18.57 10.33 -5.55
N LEU A 72 -17.90 11.25 -6.25
CA LEU A 72 -18.19 12.68 -6.19
C LEU A 72 -19.34 13.05 -7.12
N ASN A 73 -20.11 14.07 -6.72
CA ASN A 73 -21.18 14.65 -7.51
C ASN A 73 -20.94 16.15 -7.73
N PRO A 74 -21.68 16.81 -8.65
CA PRO A 74 -21.49 18.24 -8.94
C PRO A 74 -21.61 19.16 -7.72
N GLU A 75 -22.54 18.88 -6.80
CA GLU A 75 -22.75 19.71 -5.60
C GLU A 75 -21.52 19.66 -4.66
N VAL A 76 -21.01 18.46 -4.39
CA VAL A 76 -19.81 18.28 -3.56
C VAL A 76 -18.60 18.92 -4.24
N CYS A 77 -18.42 18.71 -5.55
CA CYS A 77 -17.30 19.32 -6.29
C CYS A 77 -17.35 20.85 -6.28
N ALA A 78 -18.54 21.44 -6.42
CA ALA A 78 -18.71 22.89 -6.31
C ALA A 78 -18.29 23.41 -4.93
N ARG A 79 -18.63 22.69 -3.85
CA ARG A 79 -18.19 23.05 -2.49
C ARG A 79 -16.69 22.89 -2.27
N LEU A 80 -16.09 21.80 -2.76
CA LEU A 80 -14.63 21.58 -2.71
C LEU A 80 -13.89 22.73 -3.41
N ARG A 81 -14.34 23.12 -4.61
CA ARG A 81 -13.77 24.24 -5.38
C ARG A 81 -14.06 25.60 -4.76
N GLY A 82 -15.17 25.74 -4.01
CA GLY A 82 -15.49 26.92 -3.21
C GLY A 82 -14.43 27.27 -2.16
N GLY A 83 -13.65 26.29 -1.69
CA GLY A 83 -12.45 26.50 -0.85
C GLY A 83 -11.24 27.11 -1.57
N GLY A 84 -11.38 27.36 -2.88
CA GLY A 84 -10.35 27.94 -3.76
C GLY A 84 -9.37 26.94 -4.36
N ALA A 85 -9.54 25.64 -4.08
CA ALA A 85 -8.76 24.58 -4.70
C ALA A 85 -9.14 24.40 -6.18
N ARG A 86 -8.21 23.91 -6.99
CA ARG A 86 -8.51 23.37 -8.31
C ARG A 86 -8.81 21.90 -8.22
N LEU A 87 -9.81 21.43 -8.95
CA LEU A 87 -10.18 20.02 -8.98
C LEU A 87 -9.82 19.43 -10.34
N VAL A 88 -8.96 18.42 -10.33
CA VAL A 88 -8.56 17.66 -11.52
C VAL A 88 -9.04 16.23 -11.38
N THR A 89 -9.70 15.73 -12.42
CA THR A 89 -10.13 14.33 -12.49
C THR A 89 -9.24 13.53 -13.41
N PHE A 90 -8.98 12.27 -13.07
CA PHE A 90 -8.31 11.29 -13.93
C PHE A 90 -9.26 10.12 -14.17
N ALA A 91 -9.60 9.83 -15.41
CA ALA A 91 -10.37 8.65 -15.79
C ALA A 91 -9.45 7.62 -16.46
N PHE A 92 -9.41 6.42 -15.90
CA PHE A 92 -8.46 5.38 -16.33
C PHE A 92 -9.10 4.22 -17.08
N ASP A 93 -10.41 4.06 -16.96
CA ASP A 93 -11.17 2.92 -17.47
C ASP A 93 -12.18 3.29 -18.56
N ASP A 94 -12.08 4.50 -19.13
CA ASP A 94 -13.04 4.98 -20.14
C ASP A 94 -13.18 4.03 -21.33
N ASP A 95 -12.08 3.43 -21.80
CA ASP A 95 -12.15 2.50 -22.94
C ASP A 95 -12.96 1.23 -22.65
N ILE A 96 -13.16 0.88 -21.39
CA ILE A 96 -14.00 -0.25 -20.98
C ILE A 96 -15.49 0.08 -21.22
N PHE A 97 -15.88 1.34 -21.01
CA PHE A 97 -17.29 1.73 -20.92
C PHE A 97 -17.76 2.68 -22.04
N LEU A 98 -16.84 3.27 -22.81
CA LEU A 98 -17.15 4.32 -23.78
C LEU A 98 -18.23 3.90 -24.79
N ASP A 99 -18.12 2.71 -25.36
CA ASP A 99 -19.07 2.22 -26.35
C ASP A 99 -20.46 1.99 -25.72
N ASP A 100 -20.50 1.45 -24.49
CA ASP A 100 -21.73 1.24 -23.72
C ASP A 100 -22.40 2.59 -23.35
N TRP A 101 -21.62 3.60 -22.93
CA TRP A 101 -22.11 4.96 -22.64
C TRP A 101 -22.63 5.69 -23.87
N ARG A 102 -21.99 5.51 -25.03
CA ARG A 102 -22.46 6.11 -26.29
C ARG A 102 -23.73 5.44 -26.79
N ALA A 103 -23.80 4.11 -26.71
CA ALA A 103 -24.98 3.35 -27.13
C ALA A 103 -26.21 3.67 -26.27
N SER A 104 -26.02 3.87 -24.96
CA SER A 104 -27.09 4.22 -24.01
C SER A 104 -27.48 5.72 -24.02
N GLY A 105 -26.67 6.58 -24.64
CA GLY A 105 -26.84 8.04 -24.59
C GLY A 105 -26.25 8.70 -23.33
N ALA A 106 -25.77 7.93 -22.36
CA ALA A 106 -25.21 8.42 -21.10
C ALA A 106 -23.91 9.24 -21.26
N TRP A 107 -23.22 9.11 -22.40
CA TRP A 107 -21.97 9.84 -22.66
C TRP A 107 -22.15 11.37 -22.56
N GLY A 108 -23.26 11.91 -23.07
CA GLY A 108 -23.53 13.35 -23.02
C GLY A 108 -23.67 13.86 -21.58
N ASP A 109 -24.44 13.13 -20.76
CA ASP A 109 -24.67 13.46 -19.35
C ASP A 109 -23.37 13.37 -18.53
N LEU A 110 -22.52 12.36 -18.81
CA LEU A 110 -21.21 12.22 -18.18
C LEU A 110 -20.29 13.41 -18.49
N LEU A 111 -20.22 13.83 -19.76
CA LEU A 111 -19.43 14.99 -20.16
C LEU A 111 -19.92 16.27 -19.48
N GLU A 112 -21.23 16.45 -19.36
CA GLU A 112 -21.80 17.61 -18.69
C GLU A 112 -21.51 17.59 -17.19
N ALA A 113 -21.62 16.42 -16.54
CA ALA A 113 -21.22 16.26 -15.15
C ALA A 113 -19.74 16.61 -14.93
N LEU A 114 -18.84 16.13 -15.80
CA LEU A 114 -17.41 16.42 -15.71
C LEU A 114 -17.11 17.93 -15.87
N ARG A 115 -17.80 18.64 -16.77
CA ARG A 115 -17.67 20.11 -16.91
C ARG A 115 -18.05 20.87 -15.64
N GLN A 116 -19.06 20.38 -14.93
CA GLN A 116 -19.53 21.00 -13.68
C GLN A 116 -18.61 20.66 -12.51
N MET A 117 -18.07 19.45 -12.50
CA MET A 117 -17.27 18.92 -11.40
C MET A 117 -15.81 19.42 -11.41
N ALA A 118 -15.15 19.45 -12.57
CA ALA A 118 -13.70 19.61 -12.67
C ALA A 118 -13.26 20.94 -13.30
N ASP A 119 -12.10 21.45 -12.87
CA ASP A 119 -11.37 22.51 -13.57
C ASP A 119 -10.56 21.95 -14.75
N LEU A 120 -10.20 20.66 -14.69
CA LEU A 120 -9.56 19.92 -15.77
C LEU A 120 -9.95 18.43 -15.64
N ALA A 121 -10.47 17.85 -16.71
CA ALA A 121 -10.74 16.41 -16.79
C ALA A 121 -9.71 15.73 -17.68
N LEU A 122 -9.04 14.71 -17.14
CA LEU A 122 -8.01 13.94 -17.81
C LEU A 122 -8.46 12.50 -18.00
N THR A 123 -8.00 11.87 -19.08
CA THR A 123 -8.22 10.45 -19.36
C THR A 123 -6.97 9.83 -19.96
N THR A 124 -6.73 8.55 -19.71
CA THR A 124 -5.68 7.79 -20.43
C THR A 124 -6.12 7.27 -21.78
N SER A 125 -7.40 7.42 -22.13
CA SER A 125 -7.96 7.00 -23.42
C SER A 125 -7.91 8.13 -24.45
N THR A 126 -7.09 7.98 -25.49
CA THR A 126 -7.10 8.94 -26.60
C THR A 126 -8.44 8.95 -27.34
N ARG A 127 -9.11 7.79 -27.38
CA ARG A 127 -10.44 7.61 -27.98
C ARG A 127 -11.51 8.39 -27.22
N ALA A 128 -11.55 8.30 -25.89
CA ALA A 128 -12.49 9.04 -25.06
C ALA A 128 -12.24 10.56 -25.14
N ALA A 129 -10.97 10.98 -25.11
CA ALA A 129 -10.60 12.38 -25.26
C ALA A 129 -11.09 12.95 -26.61
N ALA A 130 -10.84 12.24 -27.71
CA ALA A 130 -11.32 12.65 -29.04
C ALA A 130 -12.86 12.70 -29.12
N ALA A 131 -13.54 11.68 -28.57
CA ALA A 131 -14.99 11.61 -28.52
C ALA A 131 -15.64 12.69 -27.64
N SER A 132 -14.88 13.30 -26.72
CA SER A 132 -15.39 14.31 -25.80
C SER A 132 -15.54 15.71 -26.43
N GLY A 133 -14.94 15.95 -27.59
CA GLY A 133 -14.92 17.29 -28.20
C GLY A 133 -14.15 18.34 -27.37
N GLY A 134 -13.17 17.91 -26.58
CA GLY A 134 -12.30 18.79 -25.78
C GLY A 134 -12.72 18.97 -24.32
N VAL A 135 -13.78 18.29 -23.86
CA VAL A 135 -14.18 18.29 -22.44
C VAL A 135 -13.17 17.55 -21.58
N VAL A 136 -12.69 16.41 -22.09
CA VAL A 136 -11.68 15.58 -21.43
C VAL A 136 -10.43 15.58 -22.29
N ARG A 137 -9.27 15.66 -21.65
CA ARG A 137 -7.97 15.68 -22.33
C ARG A 137 -7.22 14.38 -22.09
N ALA A 138 -6.61 13.86 -23.15
CA ALA A 138 -5.73 12.71 -23.03
C ALA A 138 -4.47 13.09 -22.23
N ILE A 139 -4.06 12.22 -21.31
CA ILE A 139 -2.76 12.21 -20.67
C ILE A 139 -2.23 10.77 -20.68
N ARG A 140 -0.91 10.59 -20.83
CA ARG A 140 -0.33 9.26 -20.73
C ARG A 140 -0.23 8.83 -19.27
N TRP A 141 -0.41 7.53 -19.02
CA TRP A 141 -0.11 6.91 -17.74
C TRP A 141 1.28 7.30 -17.25
N ALA A 142 1.41 7.57 -15.96
CA ALA A 142 2.68 7.64 -15.26
C ALA A 142 2.53 6.94 -13.91
N MET A 143 3.65 6.60 -13.28
CA MET A 143 3.67 6.16 -11.89
C MET A 143 4.91 6.67 -11.17
N SER A 144 4.81 6.72 -9.85
CA SER A 144 5.99 6.78 -9.01
C SER A 144 6.78 5.47 -9.06
N PRO A 145 8.09 5.51 -9.32
CA PRO A 145 8.92 4.30 -9.29
C PRO A 145 8.84 3.61 -7.92
N PRO A 146 8.54 2.31 -7.86
CA PRO A 146 8.48 1.58 -6.60
C PRO A 146 9.89 1.28 -6.06
N GLU A 147 9.99 1.08 -4.76
CA GLU A 147 11.13 0.35 -4.18
C GLU A 147 11.01 -1.12 -4.58
N LEU A 148 12.07 -1.66 -5.19
CA LEU A 148 12.02 -2.99 -5.77
C LEU A 148 12.60 -4.03 -4.81
N PRO A 149 11.84 -5.08 -4.46
CA PRO A 149 12.37 -6.19 -3.68
C PRO A 149 13.35 -7.03 -4.51
N PRO A 150 14.12 -7.91 -3.84
CA PRO A 150 14.91 -8.93 -4.52
C PRO A 150 14.06 -9.77 -5.49
N ALA A 151 14.68 -10.20 -6.58
CA ALA A 151 14.04 -11.08 -7.55
C ALA A 151 13.68 -12.42 -6.90
N SER A 152 12.51 -12.95 -7.28
CA SER A 152 12.10 -14.29 -6.87
C SER A 152 13.05 -15.33 -7.48
N PRO A 153 13.47 -16.36 -6.72
CA PRO A 153 14.38 -17.41 -7.21
C PRO A 153 13.72 -18.38 -8.20
N GLN A 154 12.48 -18.12 -8.64
CA GLN A 154 11.79 -18.96 -9.60
C GLN A 154 12.53 -19.04 -10.94
N GLU A 155 12.47 -20.22 -11.55
CA GLU A 155 13.25 -20.60 -12.74
C GLU A 155 13.08 -19.56 -13.88
N PRO A 156 14.18 -18.89 -14.31
CA PRO A 156 14.14 -18.04 -15.50
C PRO A 156 13.68 -18.87 -16.70
N GLY A 157 12.71 -18.36 -17.47
CA GLY A 157 12.10 -19.09 -18.59
C GLY A 157 10.64 -19.53 -18.38
N ARG A 158 9.93 -18.89 -17.44
CA ARG A 158 8.46 -18.99 -17.34
C ARG A 158 7.76 -17.73 -17.82
N VAL A 159 6.51 -17.89 -18.25
CA VAL A 159 5.57 -16.78 -18.41
C VAL A 159 4.94 -16.47 -17.06
N VAL A 160 5.03 -15.21 -16.62
CA VAL A 160 4.48 -14.76 -15.33
C VAL A 160 3.19 -13.98 -15.58
N LEU A 161 2.12 -14.39 -14.91
CA LEU A 161 0.84 -13.70 -14.94
C LEU A 161 0.36 -13.40 -13.52
N VAL A 162 0.16 -12.12 -13.21
CA VAL A 162 -0.43 -11.68 -11.93
C VAL A 162 -1.77 -11.00 -12.19
N GLY A 163 -2.85 -11.56 -11.62
CA GLY A 163 -4.19 -10.97 -11.70
C GLY A 163 -5.31 -11.97 -11.43
N ARG A 164 -6.54 -11.48 -11.22
CA ARG A 164 -7.73 -12.29 -10.91
C ARG A 164 -8.07 -13.35 -11.99
N ALA A 165 -8.57 -14.50 -11.57
CA ALA A 165 -9.01 -15.61 -12.43
C ALA A 165 -10.37 -15.36 -13.13
N TYR A 166 -10.43 -14.40 -14.05
CA TYR A 166 -11.62 -14.23 -14.90
C TYR A 166 -11.75 -15.36 -15.94
N PRO A 167 -12.98 -15.73 -16.40
CA PRO A 167 -13.18 -16.83 -17.34
C PRO A 167 -12.27 -16.79 -18.58
N GLY A 168 -12.14 -15.62 -19.22
CA GLY A 168 -11.27 -15.46 -20.39
C GLY A 168 -9.78 -15.67 -20.08
N ARG A 169 -9.34 -15.33 -18.87
CA ARG A 169 -7.95 -15.52 -18.43
C ARG A 169 -7.67 -16.97 -18.06
N VAL A 170 -8.64 -17.66 -17.44
CA VAL A 170 -8.56 -19.11 -17.22
C VAL A 170 -8.47 -19.85 -18.55
N ALA A 171 -9.29 -19.47 -19.54
CA ALA A 171 -9.21 -20.04 -20.89
C ALA A 171 -7.84 -19.78 -21.54
N LEU A 172 -7.30 -18.55 -21.44
CA LEU A 172 -5.97 -18.25 -21.94
C LEU A 172 -4.88 -19.12 -21.31
N VAL A 173 -4.88 -19.29 -19.99
CA VAL A 173 -3.90 -20.14 -19.29
C VAL A 173 -4.00 -21.60 -19.73
N ARG A 174 -5.22 -22.12 -19.96
CA ARG A 174 -5.40 -23.48 -20.50
C ARG A 174 -4.77 -23.64 -21.89
N ARG A 175 -4.98 -22.69 -22.78
CA ARG A 175 -4.41 -22.73 -24.13
C ARG A 175 -2.88 -22.61 -24.14
N LEU A 176 -2.33 -21.77 -23.27
CA LEU A 176 -0.88 -21.73 -23.05
C LEU A 176 -0.34 -23.08 -22.58
N ALA A 177 -1.07 -23.77 -21.70
CA ALA A 177 -0.71 -25.11 -21.23
C ALA A 177 -0.77 -26.15 -22.36
N GLU A 178 -1.81 -26.12 -23.20
CA GLU A 178 -1.95 -26.98 -24.39
C GLU A 178 -0.79 -26.78 -25.37
N ALA A 179 -0.27 -25.55 -25.48
CA ALA A 179 0.92 -25.21 -26.25
C ALA A 179 2.25 -25.51 -25.52
N ASN A 180 2.22 -26.17 -24.36
CA ASN A 180 3.38 -26.49 -23.51
C ASN A 180 4.18 -25.27 -23.03
N VAL A 181 3.57 -24.09 -22.97
CA VAL A 181 4.20 -22.90 -22.41
C VAL A 181 4.26 -23.04 -20.89
N PRO A 182 5.43 -22.88 -20.24
CA PRO A 182 5.53 -22.91 -18.80
C PRO A 182 4.99 -21.61 -18.20
N VAL A 183 3.94 -21.70 -17.39
CA VAL A 183 3.23 -20.53 -16.85
C VAL A 183 3.23 -20.55 -15.33
N LEU A 184 3.53 -19.40 -14.75
CA LEU A 184 3.35 -19.11 -13.34
C LEU A 184 2.23 -18.07 -13.19
N VAL A 185 1.21 -18.42 -12.42
CA VAL A 185 0.04 -17.57 -12.21
C VAL A 185 -0.19 -17.31 -10.73
N ARG A 186 -0.39 -16.04 -10.39
CA ARG A 186 -0.80 -15.61 -9.05
C ARG A 186 -1.98 -14.65 -9.11
N GLY A 187 -2.86 -14.69 -8.12
CA GLY A 187 -3.99 -13.78 -7.98
C GLY A 187 -5.24 -14.44 -7.41
N HIS A 188 -6.22 -13.62 -7.03
CA HIS A 188 -7.46 -14.12 -6.44
C HIS A 188 -8.25 -15.00 -7.42
N GLY A 189 -8.72 -16.14 -6.92
CA GLY A 189 -9.58 -17.10 -7.62
C GLY A 189 -8.84 -18.24 -8.31
N TRP A 190 -7.52 -18.17 -8.44
CA TRP A 190 -6.71 -19.26 -8.97
C TRP A 190 -6.60 -20.43 -8.00
N GLU A 191 -6.72 -20.19 -6.69
CA GLU A 191 -6.79 -21.22 -5.66
C GLU A 191 -7.99 -22.16 -5.81
N ARG A 192 -9.00 -21.78 -6.61
CA ARG A 192 -10.17 -22.59 -6.95
C ARG A 192 -10.06 -23.30 -8.30
N GLN A 193 -8.96 -23.12 -9.02
CA GLN A 193 -8.74 -23.72 -10.33
C GLN A 193 -7.75 -24.89 -10.20
N GLU A 194 -7.98 -25.94 -10.97
CA GLU A 194 -6.98 -27.00 -11.13
C GLU A 194 -5.98 -26.62 -12.22
N PRO A 195 -4.67 -26.81 -12.00
CA PRO A 195 -3.67 -26.61 -13.04
C PRO A 195 -3.97 -27.49 -14.26
N PRO A 196 -4.04 -26.92 -15.47
CA PRO A 196 -4.37 -27.69 -16.68
C PRO A 196 -3.26 -28.65 -17.14
N GLY A 197 -2.06 -28.58 -16.55
CA GLY A 197 -0.94 -29.44 -16.85
C GLY A 197 0.28 -29.14 -15.96
N GLY A 198 1.29 -30.02 -15.98
CA GLY A 198 2.47 -29.92 -15.09
C GLY A 198 3.38 -28.71 -15.34
N SER A 199 3.25 -28.04 -16.48
CA SER A 199 3.96 -26.80 -16.81
C SER A 199 3.31 -25.54 -16.23
N VAL A 200 2.14 -25.65 -15.59
CA VAL A 200 1.39 -24.53 -15.02
C VAL A 200 1.42 -24.57 -13.49
N ASP A 201 1.93 -23.52 -12.87
CA ASP A 201 1.89 -23.29 -11.43
C ASP A 201 0.85 -22.20 -11.13
N LEU A 202 -0.22 -22.57 -10.41
CA LEU A 202 -1.28 -21.68 -9.97
C LEU A 202 -1.16 -21.39 -8.47
N GLY A 203 -1.33 -20.13 -8.08
CA GLY A 203 -1.39 -19.71 -6.68
C GLY A 203 -2.35 -18.55 -6.46
N GLY A 204 -2.77 -18.37 -5.21
CA GLY A 204 -3.74 -17.34 -4.82
C GLY A 204 -3.21 -15.90 -4.90
N GLY A 205 -3.94 -14.99 -4.25
CA GLY A 205 -3.53 -13.58 -4.13
C GLY A 205 -2.14 -13.42 -3.52
N VAL A 206 -1.43 -12.39 -3.97
CA VAL A 206 -0.07 -12.05 -3.51
C VAL A 206 -0.04 -10.58 -3.11
N ASP A 207 0.80 -10.24 -2.14
CA ASP A 207 1.09 -8.85 -1.77
C ASP A 207 1.92 -8.13 -2.86
N ALA A 208 2.08 -6.82 -2.71
CA ALA A 208 2.83 -6.00 -3.66
C ALA A 208 4.29 -6.44 -3.79
N ASP A 209 4.98 -6.71 -2.68
CA ASP A 209 6.39 -7.13 -2.70
C ASP A 209 6.58 -8.44 -3.45
N THR A 210 5.70 -9.43 -3.20
CA THR A 210 5.70 -10.69 -3.93
C THR A 210 5.42 -10.43 -5.41
N MET A 211 4.44 -9.60 -5.78
CA MET A 211 4.18 -9.25 -7.18
C MET A 211 5.43 -8.66 -7.86
N TRP A 212 6.09 -7.67 -7.25
CA TRP A 212 7.30 -7.06 -7.78
C TRP A 212 8.45 -8.05 -7.90
N SER A 213 8.62 -8.93 -6.89
CA SER A 213 9.62 -10.00 -6.90
C SER A 213 9.39 -11.00 -8.04
N LEU A 214 8.12 -11.33 -8.32
CA LEU A 214 7.71 -12.21 -9.42
C LEU A 214 7.99 -11.61 -10.79
N TYR A 215 7.66 -10.33 -11.01
CA TYR A 215 8.02 -9.64 -12.25
C TYR A 215 9.52 -9.66 -12.50
N ARG A 216 10.32 -9.65 -11.43
CA ARG A 216 11.79 -9.66 -11.47
C ARG A 216 12.43 -11.05 -11.59
N SER A 217 11.64 -12.12 -11.70
CA SER A 217 12.13 -13.51 -11.79
C SER A 217 12.96 -13.84 -13.04
N GLY A 218 13.05 -12.94 -14.02
CA GLY A 218 13.76 -13.18 -15.28
C GLY A 218 12.95 -13.96 -16.33
N GLY A 219 11.66 -14.20 -16.06
CA GLY A 219 10.66 -14.69 -17.01
C GLY A 219 10.13 -13.61 -17.97
N VAL A 220 9.05 -13.95 -18.68
CA VAL A 220 8.30 -13.02 -19.54
C VAL A 220 6.96 -12.72 -18.86
N VAL A 221 6.72 -11.47 -18.50
CA VAL A 221 5.44 -11.06 -17.91
C VAL A 221 4.38 -10.89 -19.01
N LEU A 222 3.22 -11.51 -18.83
CA LEU A 222 2.10 -11.42 -19.78
C LEU A 222 1.07 -10.39 -19.31
N THR A 223 0.95 -9.29 -20.06
CA THR A 223 -0.06 -8.26 -19.79
C THR A 223 -1.25 -8.40 -20.74
N THR A 224 -2.36 -8.92 -20.21
CA THR A 224 -3.61 -9.11 -20.96
C THR A 224 -4.42 -7.81 -21.07
N GLY A 225 -5.06 -7.56 -22.22
CA GLY A 225 -5.94 -6.42 -22.46
C GLY A 225 -7.41 -6.61 -22.06
N GLY A 226 -7.79 -7.81 -21.61
CA GLY A 226 -9.20 -8.14 -21.35
C GLY A 226 -9.80 -7.53 -20.07
N TRP A 227 -11.11 -7.29 -20.09
CA TRP A 227 -11.96 -7.01 -18.94
C TRP A 227 -13.20 -7.93 -18.99
N GLU A 228 -13.38 -8.75 -17.95
CA GLU A 228 -14.51 -9.70 -17.81
C GLU A 228 -14.80 -10.57 -19.06
N GLY A 229 -13.77 -10.90 -19.84
CA GLY A 229 -13.90 -11.73 -21.05
C GLY A 229 -14.11 -10.97 -22.35
N ARG A 230 -14.17 -9.63 -22.31
CA ARG A 230 -14.12 -8.75 -23.49
C ARG A 230 -12.70 -8.22 -23.68
N ASP A 231 -12.21 -8.19 -24.91
CA ASP A 231 -10.95 -7.50 -25.22
C ASP A 231 -11.18 -6.00 -25.23
N VAL A 232 -10.38 -5.27 -24.45
CA VAL A 232 -10.40 -3.82 -24.39
C VAL A 232 -9.04 -3.32 -24.84
N PRO A 233 -8.91 -2.71 -26.02
CA PRO A 233 -7.63 -2.28 -26.59
C PRO A 233 -7.11 -1.02 -25.87
N MET A 234 -6.78 -1.15 -24.58
CA MET A 234 -6.34 -0.09 -23.68
C MET A 234 -5.01 -0.45 -23.03
N VAL A 235 -4.12 0.53 -22.92
CA VAL A 235 -2.88 0.37 -22.14
C VAL A 235 -3.22 0.27 -20.66
N LYS A 236 -2.89 -0.88 -20.05
CA LYS A 236 -3.07 -1.11 -18.61
C LYS A 236 -1.87 -0.59 -17.84
N ILE A 237 -2.07 -0.11 -16.61
CA ILE A 237 -0.97 0.34 -15.73
C ILE A 237 0.12 -0.75 -15.55
N ARG A 238 -0.25 -2.04 -15.62
CA ARG A 238 0.69 -3.18 -15.59
C ARG A 238 1.81 -3.08 -16.62
N VAL A 239 1.57 -2.45 -17.78
CA VAL A 239 2.62 -2.23 -18.78
C VAL A 239 3.74 -1.39 -18.19
N LEU A 240 3.38 -0.33 -17.44
CA LEU A 240 4.36 0.50 -16.74
C LEU A 240 4.94 -0.24 -15.55
N GLU A 241 4.13 -0.91 -14.72
CA GLU A 241 4.62 -1.66 -13.55
C GLU A 241 5.75 -2.60 -13.99
N THR A 242 5.48 -3.38 -15.03
CA THR A 242 6.45 -4.35 -15.54
C THR A 242 7.72 -3.69 -16.10
N ALA A 243 7.59 -2.55 -16.76
CA ALA A 243 8.74 -1.77 -17.23
C ALA A 243 9.56 -1.21 -16.04
N PHE A 244 8.91 -0.63 -15.03
CA PHE A 244 9.55 -0.15 -13.80
C PHE A 244 10.15 -1.28 -12.96
N ALA A 245 9.64 -2.51 -13.06
CA ALA A 245 10.28 -3.69 -12.46
C ALA A 245 11.59 -4.08 -13.18
N GLY A 246 11.79 -3.59 -14.40
CA GLY A 246 12.88 -4.02 -15.28
C GLY A 246 12.68 -5.45 -15.78
N ALA A 247 11.45 -5.79 -16.16
CA ALA A 247 11.06 -7.11 -16.60
C ALA A 247 10.70 -7.14 -18.09
N CYS A 248 11.01 -8.25 -18.76
CA CYS A 248 10.57 -8.48 -20.12
C CYS A 248 9.06 -8.77 -20.13
N GLN A 249 8.34 -8.25 -21.12
CA GLN A 249 6.90 -8.45 -21.23
C GLN A 249 6.40 -8.61 -22.65
N VAL A 250 5.25 -9.25 -22.76
CA VAL A 250 4.41 -9.29 -23.97
C VAL A 250 3.03 -8.74 -23.59
N VAL A 251 2.55 -7.78 -24.36
CA VAL A 251 1.32 -7.04 -24.03
C VAL A 251 0.25 -7.23 -25.10
N ALA A 252 -1.01 -7.29 -24.69
CA ALA A 252 -2.10 -7.22 -25.66
C ALA A 252 -2.03 -5.87 -26.39
N TRP A 253 -2.21 -5.90 -27.71
CA TRP A 253 -2.12 -4.70 -28.53
C TRP A 253 -3.20 -3.67 -28.15
N SER A 254 -2.80 -2.40 -28.15
CA SER A 254 -3.67 -1.24 -28.03
C SER A 254 -3.19 -0.17 -29.01
N PRO A 255 -4.09 0.63 -29.63
CA PRO A 255 -3.71 1.75 -30.47
C PRO A 255 -2.82 2.78 -29.76
N ASP A 256 -2.94 2.91 -28.43
CA ASP A 256 -2.20 3.89 -27.66
C ASP A 256 -0.80 3.41 -27.24
N LEU A 257 -0.49 2.12 -27.41
CA LEU A 257 0.78 1.53 -26.94
C LEU A 257 2.01 2.21 -27.53
N GLY A 258 1.95 2.61 -28.82
CA GLY A 258 3.05 3.29 -29.49
C GLY A 258 3.37 4.68 -28.92
N GLY A 259 2.49 5.26 -28.11
CA GLY A 259 2.76 6.49 -27.35
C GLY A 259 3.56 6.26 -26.06
N TYR A 260 3.78 5.00 -25.68
CA TYR A 260 4.51 4.61 -24.47
C TYR A 260 5.83 3.92 -24.78
N PHE A 261 5.82 2.93 -25.66
CA PHE A 261 6.97 2.07 -25.95
C PHE A 261 7.01 1.70 -27.42
N THR A 262 8.21 1.48 -27.95
CA THR A 262 8.38 0.90 -29.29
C THR A 262 8.13 -0.62 -29.26
N PRO A 263 7.85 -1.26 -30.41
CA PRO A 263 7.68 -2.71 -30.48
C PRO A 263 8.91 -3.52 -30.02
N GLU A 264 10.11 -2.94 -30.13
CA GLU A 264 11.36 -3.56 -29.66
C GLU A 264 11.51 -3.47 -28.14
N GLU A 265 11.00 -2.40 -27.52
CA GLU A 265 11.00 -2.22 -26.07
C GLU A 265 9.94 -3.11 -25.41
N VAL A 266 8.73 -3.12 -25.98
CA VAL A 266 7.57 -3.85 -25.46
C VAL A 266 6.81 -4.52 -26.63
N PRO A 267 7.11 -5.79 -26.93
CA PRO A 267 6.38 -6.56 -27.95
C PRO A 267 4.90 -6.69 -27.62
N SER A 268 4.05 -6.60 -28.65
CA SER A 268 2.61 -6.75 -28.52
C SER A 268 2.03 -7.87 -29.40
N TYR A 269 0.87 -8.38 -29.03
CA TYR A 269 0.12 -9.37 -29.79
C TYR A 269 -1.34 -8.96 -30.02
N ARG A 270 -1.90 -9.33 -31.17
CA ARG A 270 -3.32 -9.17 -31.52
C ARG A 270 -4.09 -10.48 -31.55
N SER A 271 -3.39 -11.59 -31.71
CA SER A 271 -3.95 -12.92 -31.76
C SER A 271 -3.21 -13.86 -30.83
N GLU A 272 -3.81 -15.01 -30.58
CA GLU A 272 -3.18 -16.07 -29.80
C GLU A 272 -1.95 -16.66 -30.51
N GLU A 273 -1.99 -16.80 -31.83
CA GLU A 273 -0.86 -17.25 -32.64
C GLU A 273 0.33 -16.28 -32.53
N GLU A 274 0.06 -14.97 -32.61
CA GLU A 274 1.08 -13.95 -32.38
C GLU A 274 1.63 -14.04 -30.96
N LEU A 275 0.77 -14.22 -29.95
CA LEU A 275 1.21 -14.39 -28.56
C LEU A 275 2.15 -15.58 -28.42
N LEU A 276 1.77 -16.76 -28.92
CA LEU A 276 2.61 -17.96 -28.84
C LEU A 276 3.95 -17.75 -29.54
N THR A 277 3.95 -17.10 -30.71
CA THR A 277 5.18 -16.76 -31.43
C THR A 277 6.09 -15.85 -30.61
N ARG A 278 5.54 -14.78 -30.02
CA ARG A 278 6.32 -13.86 -29.18
C ARG A 278 6.86 -14.51 -27.91
N LEU A 279 6.08 -15.40 -27.29
CA LEU A 279 6.51 -16.13 -26.13
C LEU A 279 7.65 -17.10 -26.48
N ASP A 280 7.56 -17.82 -27.60
CA ASP A 280 8.63 -18.72 -28.05
C ASP A 280 9.94 -17.95 -28.34
N GLU A 281 9.88 -16.86 -29.10
CA GLU A 281 11.01 -15.98 -29.39
C GLU A 281 11.69 -15.48 -28.10
N LEU A 282 10.89 -14.99 -27.15
CA LEU A 282 11.44 -14.42 -25.92
C LEU A 282 11.89 -15.48 -24.94
N LEU A 283 11.20 -16.62 -24.80
CA LEU A 283 11.60 -17.67 -23.87
C LEU A 283 12.90 -18.37 -24.33
N SER A 284 13.12 -18.47 -25.64
CA SER A 284 14.33 -19.07 -26.22
C SER A 284 15.55 -18.14 -26.25
N ASP A 285 15.38 -16.83 -26.15
CA ASP A 285 16.48 -15.84 -26.17
C ASP A 285 16.56 -15.00 -24.87
N PRO A 286 17.37 -15.43 -23.88
CA PRO A 286 17.60 -14.66 -22.65
C PRO A 286 18.19 -13.26 -22.88
N GLU A 287 19.00 -13.07 -23.92
CA GLU A 287 19.58 -11.77 -24.21
C GLU A 287 18.54 -10.81 -24.78
N ALA A 288 17.63 -11.28 -25.64
CA ALA A 288 16.48 -10.49 -26.08
C ALA A 288 15.63 -10.04 -24.90
N ARG A 289 15.32 -10.95 -23.96
CA ARG A 289 14.58 -10.58 -22.74
C ARG A 289 15.28 -9.48 -21.97
N ALA A 290 16.59 -9.61 -21.74
CA ALA A 290 17.38 -8.61 -21.02
C ALA A 290 17.38 -7.26 -21.74
N ARG A 291 17.51 -7.25 -23.08
CA ARG A 291 17.45 -6.03 -23.90
C ARG A 291 16.09 -5.33 -23.80
N CYS A 292 14.99 -6.06 -23.99
CA CYS A 292 13.63 -5.50 -23.88
C CYS A 292 13.36 -4.94 -22.47
N ALA A 293 13.73 -5.70 -21.43
CA ALA A 293 13.57 -5.31 -20.04
C ALA A 293 14.37 -4.03 -19.70
N ALA A 294 15.63 -3.94 -20.14
CA ALA A 294 16.46 -2.78 -19.90
C ALA A 294 15.96 -1.54 -20.66
N ALA A 295 15.57 -1.72 -21.94
CA ALA A 295 15.11 -0.61 -22.79
C ALA A 295 13.76 -0.05 -22.30
N SER A 296 12.78 -0.91 -22.01
CA SER A 296 11.49 -0.48 -21.46
C SER A 296 11.65 0.18 -20.08
N ARG A 297 12.51 -0.33 -19.20
CA ARG A 297 12.82 0.32 -17.91
C ARG A 297 13.43 1.71 -18.10
N ALA A 298 14.41 1.84 -18.99
CA ALA A 298 15.06 3.12 -19.27
C ALA A 298 14.05 4.16 -19.78
N ARG A 299 13.17 3.76 -20.71
CA ARG A 299 12.06 4.59 -21.21
C ARG A 299 11.10 4.99 -20.09
N ALA A 300 10.70 4.04 -19.25
CA ALA A 300 9.76 4.28 -18.16
C ALA A 300 10.29 5.29 -17.14
N LEU A 301 11.54 5.15 -16.71
CA LEU A 301 12.18 6.09 -15.79
C LEU A 301 12.39 7.48 -16.40
N ALA A 302 12.65 7.55 -17.72
CA ALA A 302 12.91 8.83 -18.39
C ALA A 302 11.64 9.61 -18.74
N GLU A 303 10.54 8.92 -19.03
CA GLU A 303 9.35 9.55 -19.63
C GLU A 303 8.06 9.29 -18.87
N HIS A 304 7.97 8.23 -18.05
CA HIS A 304 6.72 7.72 -17.49
C HIS A 304 6.57 7.86 -15.97
N THR A 305 7.26 8.85 -15.39
CA THR A 305 7.10 9.26 -13.99
C THR A 305 6.14 10.45 -13.84
N TRP A 306 5.52 10.60 -12.67
CA TRP A 306 4.74 11.80 -12.37
C TRP A 306 5.62 13.02 -12.19
N GLU A 307 6.87 12.86 -11.75
CA GLU A 307 7.87 13.96 -11.79
C GLU A 307 7.98 14.56 -13.21
N THR A 308 7.93 13.72 -14.25
CA THR A 308 7.98 14.16 -15.64
C THR A 308 6.65 14.71 -16.12
N ARG A 309 5.53 14.06 -15.76
CA ARG A 309 4.21 14.35 -16.35
C ARG A 309 3.37 15.37 -15.62
N PHE A 310 3.66 15.65 -14.36
CA PHE A 310 2.80 16.51 -13.56
C PHE A 310 2.73 17.94 -14.12
N GLU A 311 3.78 18.41 -14.79
CA GLU A 311 3.74 19.69 -15.49
C GLU A 311 2.68 19.73 -16.61
N GLU A 312 2.36 18.59 -17.26
CA GLU A 312 1.26 18.53 -18.23
C GLU A 312 -0.10 18.83 -17.58
N VAL A 313 -0.29 18.43 -16.32
CA VAL A 313 -1.48 18.70 -15.52
C VAL A 313 -1.56 20.21 -15.21
N LEU A 314 -0.46 20.80 -14.74
CA LEU A 314 -0.40 22.21 -14.38
C LEU A 314 -0.55 23.13 -15.60
N GLU A 315 0.13 22.83 -16.70
CA GLU A 315 -0.08 23.50 -17.98
C GLU A 315 -1.51 23.31 -18.47
N GLY A 316 -2.12 22.15 -18.21
CA GLY A 316 -3.52 21.89 -18.48
C GLY A 316 -4.46 22.89 -17.81
N LEU A 317 -4.24 23.11 -16.50
CA LEU A 317 -4.97 24.10 -15.70
C LEU A 317 -4.69 25.54 -16.15
N ARG A 318 -3.44 25.87 -16.51
CA ARG A 318 -3.06 27.20 -17.03
C ARG A 318 -3.80 27.52 -18.32
N ARG A 319 -3.87 26.58 -19.27
CA ARG A 319 -4.62 26.74 -20.54
C ARG A 319 -6.12 26.90 -20.32
N ALA A 320 -6.67 26.27 -19.29
CA ALA A 320 -8.07 26.45 -18.90
C ALA A 320 -8.34 27.80 -18.22
N GLY A 321 -7.33 28.64 -17.97
CA GLY A 321 -7.46 29.88 -17.19
C GLY A 321 -7.75 29.63 -15.71
N ARG A 322 -7.34 28.46 -15.21
CA ARG A 322 -7.61 27.97 -13.85
C ARG A 322 -6.32 27.53 -13.14
N PRO A 323 -5.24 28.34 -13.08
CA PRO A 323 -4.01 27.94 -12.41
C PRO A 323 -4.29 27.56 -10.95
N ALA A 324 -3.56 26.55 -10.46
CA ALA A 324 -3.52 26.21 -9.05
C ALA A 324 -2.74 27.29 -8.28
N ARG A 325 -3.10 27.47 -7.00
CA ARG A 325 -2.34 28.31 -6.08
C ARG A 325 -1.06 27.57 -5.67
N ASP A 326 -0.11 28.31 -5.09
CA ASP A 326 1.06 27.71 -4.46
C ASP A 326 1.18 28.18 -3.02
N SER A 327 0.45 27.50 -2.14
CA SER A 327 0.47 27.79 -0.71
C SER A 327 1.66 27.11 -0.03
N ALA A 328 2.29 27.81 0.91
CA ALA A 328 3.34 27.24 1.75
C ALA A 328 2.82 26.03 2.54
N PRO A 329 3.66 25.02 2.84
CA PRO A 329 3.27 23.87 3.66
C PRO A 329 2.70 24.27 5.02
N GLY A 330 1.84 23.44 5.59
CA GLY A 330 1.28 23.67 6.92
C GLY A 330 0.69 22.39 7.52
N PRO A 331 0.46 22.36 8.84
CA PRO A 331 -0.11 21.19 9.50
C PRO A 331 -1.49 20.86 8.91
N VAL A 332 -1.77 19.56 8.70
CA VAL A 332 -3.06 19.10 8.16
C VAL A 332 -4.21 19.48 9.11
N GLY A 333 -4.02 19.27 10.42
CA GLY A 333 -4.93 19.75 11.45
C GLY A 333 -6.39 19.26 11.33
N CYS A 334 -6.61 18.13 10.65
CA CYS A 334 -7.95 17.58 10.43
C CYS A 334 -8.15 16.35 11.33
N ALA A 335 -8.81 16.54 12.47
CA ALA A 335 -9.07 15.48 13.44
C ALA A 335 -9.88 14.32 12.85
N ALA A 336 -10.86 14.61 11.99
CA ALA A 336 -11.68 13.59 11.32
C ALA A 336 -10.81 12.65 10.44
N TYR A 337 -9.86 13.22 9.71
CA TYR A 337 -8.92 12.45 8.88
C TYR A 337 -7.95 11.65 9.74
N ALA A 338 -7.37 12.25 10.78
CA ALA A 338 -6.49 11.55 11.72
C ALA A 338 -7.21 10.35 12.39
N LEU A 339 -8.46 10.53 12.80
CA LEU A 339 -9.28 9.48 13.41
C LEU A 339 -9.66 8.38 12.41
N LEU A 340 -9.98 8.73 11.16
CA LEU A 340 -10.21 7.72 10.11
C LEU A 340 -8.96 6.85 9.93
N MET A 341 -7.80 7.48 9.73
CA MET A 341 -6.54 6.76 9.52
C MET A 341 -6.21 5.87 10.71
N GLN A 342 -6.35 6.38 11.94
CA GLN A 342 -6.15 5.57 13.14
C GLN A 342 -7.14 4.39 13.23
N GLY A 343 -8.41 4.59 12.86
CA GLY A 343 -9.42 3.53 12.83
C GLY A 343 -9.13 2.43 11.79
N LEU A 344 -8.67 2.83 10.60
CA LEU A 344 -8.21 1.91 9.55
C LEU A 344 -6.98 1.14 10.01
N ALA A 345 -6.01 1.82 10.63
CA ALA A 345 -4.80 1.21 11.18
C ALA A 345 -5.10 0.12 12.20
N ILE A 346 -5.99 0.40 13.16
CA ILE A 346 -6.41 -0.56 14.19
C ILE A 346 -7.08 -1.79 13.56
N THR A 347 -7.88 -1.59 12.51
CA THR A 347 -8.57 -2.69 11.82
C THR A 347 -7.59 -3.55 11.00
N ALA A 348 -6.65 -2.92 10.30
CA ALA A 348 -5.58 -3.61 9.58
C ALA A 348 -4.70 -4.42 10.55
N GLU A 349 -4.35 -3.85 11.70
CA GLU A 349 -3.58 -4.52 12.73
C GLU A 349 -4.33 -5.71 13.36
N ALA A 350 -5.62 -5.55 13.66
CA ALA A 350 -6.46 -6.63 14.18
C ALA A 350 -6.58 -7.81 13.21
N THR A 351 -6.43 -7.55 11.90
CA THR A 351 -6.41 -8.56 10.84
C THR A 351 -4.99 -8.99 10.45
N ARG A 352 -3.97 -8.61 11.23
CA ARG A 352 -2.54 -8.92 11.03
C ARG A 352 -1.97 -8.41 9.70
N ARG A 353 -2.59 -7.38 9.11
CA ARG A 353 -2.10 -6.69 7.92
C ARG A 353 -1.17 -5.55 8.34
N TYR A 354 -0.02 -5.92 8.91
CA TYR A 354 0.86 -4.96 9.58
C TYR A 354 1.46 -3.91 8.63
N GLY A 355 1.69 -4.24 7.35
CA GLY A 355 2.10 -3.28 6.33
C GLY A 355 1.09 -2.14 6.17
N ALA A 356 -0.18 -2.49 5.93
CA ALA A 356 -1.29 -1.53 5.87
C ALA A 356 -1.46 -0.76 7.19
N ALA A 357 -1.38 -1.44 8.35
CA ALA A 357 -1.48 -0.79 9.65
C ALA A 357 -0.40 0.28 9.84
N ALA A 358 0.87 -0.02 9.50
CA ALA A 358 1.96 0.94 9.55
C ALA A 358 1.70 2.13 8.62
N ALA A 359 1.28 1.89 7.38
CA ALA A 359 0.94 2.97 6.44
C ALA A 359 -0.12 3.91 7.03
N PHE A 360 -1.26 3.37 7.48
CA PHE A 360 -2.34 4.16 8.08
C PHE A 360 -1.90 4.91 9.35
N TYR A 361 -1.13 4.28 10.25
CA TYR A 361 -0.61 4.96 11.44
C TYR A 361 0.35 6.10 11.07
N GLY A 362 1.14 5.94 10.00
CA GLY A 362 2.00 6.99 9.46
C GLY A 362 1.18 8.21 9.02
N HIS A 363 0.13 7.99 8.22
CA HIS A 363 -0.79 9.05 7.81
C HIS A 363 -1.53 9.68 9.00
N ALA A 364 -1.97 8.88 9.97
CA ALA A 364 -2.60 9.39 11.19
C ALA A 364 -1.64 10.32 11.95
N SER A 365 -0.38 9.91 12.14
CA SER A 365 0.64 10.72 12.81
C SER A 365 0.91 12.02 12.07
N ALA A 366 1.07 11.98 10.74
CA ALA A 366 1.28 13.16 9.90
C ALA A 366 0.09 14.14 9.97
N ALA A 367 -1.13 13.62 10.20
CA ALA A 367 -2.33 14.41 10.39
C ALA A 367 -2.48 15.01 11.80
N GLY A 368 -1.56 14.72 12.71
CA GLY A 368 -1.58 15.18 14.10
C GLY A 368 -2.19 14.19 15.08
N ALA A 369 -2.41 12.92 14.71
CA ALA A 369 -2.69 11.89 15.71
C ALA A 369 -1.47 11.77 16.64
N GLY A 370 -1.72 11.83 17.94
CA GLY A 370 -0.67 11.92 18.95
C GLY A 370 0.13 10.62 19.13
N VAL A 371 0.69 10.46 20.33
CA VAL A 371 1.56 9.34 20.70
C VAL A 371 0.99 7.95 20.34
N SER A 372 -0.34 7.77 20.40
CA SER A 372 -0.98 6.49 20.07
C SER A 372 -0.74 6.03 18.63
N ALA A 373 -0.74 6.94 17.65
CA ALA A 373 -0.51 6.58 16.26
C ALA A 373 0.96 6.18 16.03
N ARG A 374 1.90 6.95 16.59
CA ARG A 374 3.33 6.65 16.49
C ARG A 374 3.70 5.33 17.17
N LEU A 375 3.08 5.02 18.32
CA LEU A 375 3.23 3.72 18.97
C LEU A 375 2.67 2.58 18.10
N GLY A 376 1.49 2.76 17.51
CA GLY A 376 0.91 1.78 16.59
C GLY A 376 1.76 1.55 15.35
N TRP A 377 2.37 2.61 14.80
CA TRP A 377 3.33 2.54 13.71
C TRP A 377 4.54 1.67 14.09
N CYS A 378 5.20 1.97 15.21
CA CYS A 378 6.35 1.20 15.68
C CYS A 378 5.99 -0.27 15.88
N ARG A 379 4.81 -0.53 16.48
CA ARG A 379 4.29 -1.88 16.68
C ARG A 379 4.14 -2.64 15.38
N SER A 380 3.53 -2.00 14.39
CA SER A 380 3.29 -2.59 13.08
C SER A 380 4.60 -2.84 12.33
N ARG A 381 5.62 -1.96 12.42
CA ARG A 381 6.93 -2.17 11.78
C ARG A 381 7.71 -3.33 12.39
N PHE A 382 7.71 -3.48 13.71
CA PHE A 382 8.34 -4.64 14.35
C PHE A 382 7.71 -5.96 13.93
N GLN A 383 6.38 -6.01 13.81
CA GLN A 383 5.67 -7.21 13.35
C GLN A 383 5.97 -7.55 11.87
N GLN A 384 6.44 -6.57 11.09
CA GLN A 384 6.97 -6.77 9.74
C GLN A 384 8.45 -7.20 9.71
N GLY A 385 9.08 -7.40 10.88
CA GLY A 385 10.51 -7.70 10.97
C GLY A 385 11.42 -6.47 10.87
N ALA A 386 10.88 -5.25 10.76
CA ALA A 386 11.64 -4.00 10.75
C ALA A 386 11.98 -3.54 12.19
N ALA A 387 12.66 -4.40 12.95
CA ALA A 387 12.95 -4.17 14.37
C ALA A 387 13.81 -2.91 14.61
N ALA A 388 14.76 -2.61 13.73
CA ALA A 388 15.61 -1.42 13.83
C ALA A 388 14.82 -0.11 13.73
N GLU A 389 13.90 -0.01 12.76
CA GLU A 389 13.02 1.15 12.61
C GLU A 389 12.07 1.30 13.79
N ALA A 390 11.48 0.18 14.24
CA ALA A 390 10.59 0.18 15.39
C ALA A 390 11.32 0.65 16.66
N ALA A 391 12.54 0.14 16.91
CA ALA A 391 13.35 0.54 18.07
C ALA A 391 13.69 2.03 18.04
N ALA A 392 14.12 2.57 16.89
CA ALA A 392 14.43 3.98 16.73
C ALA A 392 13.20 4.88 16.96
N GLY A 393 12.04 4.50 16.40
CA GLY A 393 10.79 5.24 16.61
C GLY A 393 10.32 5.24 18.06
N LEU A 394 10.48 4.12 18.77
CA LEU A 394 10.11 4.01 20.18
C LEU A 394 11.05 4.78 21.11
N GLU A 395 12.35 4.78 20.82
CA GLU A 395 13.34 5.54 21.58
C GLU A 395 12.99 7.03 21.59
N ALA A 396 12.54 7.57 20.44
CA ALA A 396 12.03 8.94 20.36
C ALA A 396 10.74 9.16 21.17
N LEU A 397 9.86 8.15 21.27
CA LEU A 397 8.58 8.26 21.97
C LEU A 397 8.69 8.13 23.49
N ILE A 398 9.65 7.36 23.99
CA ILE A 398 9.79 7.13 25.44
C ILE A 398 10.08 8.42 26.19
N GLY A 399 10.94 9.29 25.64
CA GLY A 399 11.19 10.60 26.24
C GLY A 399 9.91 11.44 26.36
N GLU A 400 9.09 11.46 25.32
CA GLU A 400 7.81 12.19 25.33
C GLU A 400 6.75 11.58 26.26
N LEU A 401 6.71 10.26 26.35
CA LEU A 401 5.82 9.55 27.27
C LEU A 401 6.18 9.83 28.73
N ASP A 402 7.47 9.89 29.05
CA ASP A 402 7.94 10.17 30.40
C ASP A 402 7.63 11.63 30.81
N GLU A 403 7.67 12.58 29.87
CA GLU A 403 7.26 13.98 30.09
C GLU A 403 5.74 14.17 30.16
N ALA A 404 4.96 13.40 29.39
CA ALA A 404 3.49 13.49 29.36
C ALA A 404 2.80 12.88 30.60
N VAL A 405 3.55 12.16 31.45
CA VAL A 405 3.04 11.51 32.65
C VAL A 405 3.15 12.47 33.84
N HIS A 406 2.07 13.22 34.09
CA HIS A 406 1.90 13.90 35.38
C HIS A 406 1.81 12.84 36.50
N PRO A 407 2.53 13.00 37.63
CA PRO A 407 2.58 12.02 38.73
C PRO A 407 1.27 11.82 39.51
N GLY A 408 0.13 12.33 39.02
CA GLY A 408 -1.18 12.24 39.67
C GLY A 408 -2.30 11.61 38.83
N ALA A 409 -2.06 11.20 37.59
CA ALA A 409 -3.11 10.68 36.71
C ALA A 409 -3.05 9.15 36.58
N ALA A 410 -3.69 8.42 37.50
CA ALA A 410 -4.09 7.05 37.22
C ALA A 410 -5.10 7.06 36.06
N ARG A 411 -4.67 6.77 34.84
CA ARG A 411 -5.57 6.65 33.69
C ARG A 411 -6.19 5.26 33.68
N LEU A 412 -7.52 5.21 33.79
CA LEU A 412 -8.31 4.01 33.63
C LEU A 412 -8.29 3.59 32.15
N HIS A 413 -7.49 2.59 31.80
CA HIS A 413 -7.57 1.94 30.49
C HIS A 413 -8.76 0.97 30.49
N VAL A 414 -9.89 1.41 29.94
CA VAL A 414 -11.05 0.52 29.69
C VAL A 414 -10.79 -0.22 28.39
N HIS A 415 -10.49 -1.52 28.47
CA HIS A 415 -10.53 -2.41 27.32
C HIS A 415 -11.97 -2.51 26.81
N VAL A 416 -12.21 -2.09 25.57
CA VAL A 416 -13.47 -2.36 24.89
C VAL A 416 -13.43 -3.83 24.47
N ASN A 417 -14.27 -4.67 25.10
CA ASN A 417 -14.52 -6.04 24.68
C ASN A 417 -15.04 -6.04 23.23
N SER A 418 -14.17 -6.30 22.26
CA SER A 418 -14.58 -6.77 20.94
C SER A 418 -14.13 -8.23 20.81
N PRO A 419 -15.00 -9.19 20.42
CA PRO A 419 -14.67 -10.61 20.43
C PRO A 419 -13.65 -11.06 19.38
N VAL A 420 -13.01 -10.15 18.66
CA VAL A 420 -12.16 -10.45 17.50
C VAL A 420 -10.72 -9.98 17.75
N VAL A 421 -10.12 -10.39 18.86
CA VAL A 421 -8.66 -10.34 19.02
C VAL A 421 -8.27 -11.49 19.93
N GLY A 422 -7.45 -12.40 19.41
CA GLY A 422 -6.72 -13.37 20.22
C GLY A 422 -5.70 -12.64 21.09
N SER A 423 -6.14 -12.08 22.21
CA SER A 423 -5.27 -11.56 23.26
C SER A 423 -5.43 -12.39 24.53
N GLY A 424 -5.75 -13.69 24.39
CA GLY A 424 -6.14 -14.59 25.47
C GLY A 424 -5.63 -14.09 26.81
N LEU A 425 -6.57 -13.60 27.64
CA LEU A 425 -6.53 -13.36 29.08
C LEU A 425 -7.50 -12.23 29.47
N GLY A 426 -8.62 -12.62 30.07
CA GLY A 426 -9.52 -11.72 30.78
C GLY A 426 -8.97 -11.43 32.18
N VAL A 427 -8.16 -10.38 32.33
CA VAL A 427 -7.97 -9.65 33.59
C VAL A 427 -7.65 -8.19 33.25
N ALA A 428 -8.48 -7.25 33.70
CA ALA A 428 -8.16 -5.83 33.62
C ALA A 428 -6.99 -5.53 34.59
N ARG A 429 -5.82 -5.17 34.07
CA ARG A 429 -4.68 -4.71 34.87
C ARG A 429 -4.51 -3.20 34.68
N LEU A 430 -4.37 -2.48 35.78
CA LEU A 430 -3.91 -1.09 35.75
C LEU A 430 -2.40 -1.12 35.49
N LEU A 431 -1.99 -0.73 34.29
CA LEU A 431 -0.58 -0.57 33.95
C LEU A 431 -0.14 0.87 34.25
N SER A 432 1.09 1.03 34.74
CA SER A 432 1.71 2.35 34.82
C SER A 432 1.81 2.94 33.40
N PRO A 433 1.62 4.26 33.25
CA PRO A 433 1.73 4.90 31.94
C PRO A 433 3.06 4.57 31.24
N GLY A 434 3.00 4.33 29.93
CA GLY A 434 4.19 4.06 29.12
C GLY A 434 4.78 2.65 29.24
N VAL A 435 4.30 1.80 30.15
CA VAL A 435 4.81 0.43 30.35
C VAL A 435 4.70 -0.41 29.08
N GLU A 436 3.59 -0.34 28.34
CA GLU A 436 3.46 -1.07 27.06
C GLU A 436 4.49 -0.61 26.03
N ALA A 437 4.71 0.70 25.91
CA ALA A 437 5.70 1.27 25.01
C ALA A 437 7.13 0.86 25.41
N ARG A 438 7.46 0.91 26.70
CA ARG A 438 8.76 0.48 27.24
C ARG A 438 8.99 -1.01 27.05
N ALA A 439 7.98 -1.83 27.32
CA ALA A 439 8.05 -3.27 27.09
C ALA A 439 8.36 -3.56 25.63
N PHE A 440 7.60 -2.95 24.74
CA PHE A 440 7.77 -3.13 23.31
C PHE A 440 9.11 -2.58 22.79
N TRP A 441 9.57 -1.44 23.28
CA TRP A 441 10.88 -0.87 22.97
C TRP A 441 12.03 -1.77 23.39
N LEU A 442 12.03 -2.25 24.64
CA LEU A 442 13.09 -3.13 25.12
C LEU A 442 13.12 -4.45 24.34
N SER A 443 11.96 -4.98 23.96
CA SER A 443 11.86 -6.17 23.10
C SER A 443 12.43 -5.90 21.69
N ALA A 444 12.07 -4.77 21.08
CA ALA A 444 12.59 -4.35 19.77
C ALA A 444 14.10 -4.10 19.80
N LEU A 445 14.57 -3.37 20.81
CA LEU A 445 15.97 -3.05 21.02
C LEU A 445 16.79 -4.32 21.27
N ALA A 446 16.29 -5.26 22.06
CA ALA A 446 16.99 -6.52 22.32
C ALA A 446 17.19 -7.39 21.07
N ARG A 447 16.35 -7.24 20.03
CA ARG A 447 16.56 -7.93 18.74
C ARG A 447 17.62 -7.28 17.86
N VAL A 448 17.88 -5.98 18.07
CA VAL A 448 18.78 -5.17 17.24
C VAL A 448 20.15 -5.03 17.90
N ASP A 449 20.16 -4.74 19.20
CA ASP A 449 21.34 -4.51 20.03
C ASP A 449 21.03 -4.93 21.48
N GLU A 450 21.41 -6.17 21.81
CA GLU A 450 21.21 -6.74 23.14
C GLU A 450 21.96 -5.95 24.24
N ALA A 451 23.14 -5.41 23.94
CA ALA A 451 23.93 -4.66 24.90
C ALA A 451 23.25 -3.33 25.26
N LYS A 452 22.72 -2.63 24.27
CA LYS A 452 21.94 -1.41 24.48
C LYS A 452 20.63 -1.70 25.23
N ALA A 453 19.97 -2.82 24.94
CA ALA A 453 18.78 -3.25 25.69
C ALA A 453 19.08 -3.58 27.15
N LEU A 454 20.20 -4.25 27.43
CA LEU A 454 20.67 -4.53 28.79
C LEU A 454 21.01 -3.25 29.56
N ALA A 455 21.69 -2.30 28.92
CA ALA A 455 21.99 -1.00 29.50
C ALA A 455 20.71 -0.21 29.80
N ALA A 456 19.75 -0.20 28.87
CA ALA A 456 18.44 0.43 29.06
C ALA A 456 17.65 -0.21 30.21
N LEU A 457 17.63 -1.55 30.27
CA LEU A 457 17.01 -2.28 31.38
C LEU A 457 17.70 -1.94 32.71
N ALA A 458 19.02 -1.83 32.75
CA ALA A 458 19.76 -1.46 33.97
C ALA A 458 19.47 -0.03 34.42
N ALA A 459 19.25 0.89 33.48
CA ALA A 459 18.96 2.30 33.74
C ALA A 459 17.51 2.58 34.19
N MET A 460 16.61 1.58 34.18
CA MET A 460 15.27 1.76 34.74
C MET A 460 15.33 1.86 36.26
N ASP A 461 14.79 2.93 36.85
CA ASP A 461 14.84 3.15 38.30
C ASP A 461 13.64 2.57 39.07
N ASP A 462 12.55 2.24 38.38
CA ASP A 462 11.30 1.76 38.97
C ASP A 462 11.12 0.25 38.75
N ASP A 463 11.29 -0.52 39.82
CA ASP A 463 11.15 -1.98 39.81
C ASP A 463 9.70 -2.45 39.59
N ASP A 464 8.68 -1.65 39.93
CA ASP A 464 7.28 -1.98 39.61
C ASP A 464 7.04 -1.89 38.10
N VAL A 465 7.63 -0.88 37.44
CA VAL A 465 7.61 -0.79 35.96
C VAL A 465 8.33 -1.99 35.35
N VAL A 466 9.48 -2.40 35.90
CA VAL A 466 10.21 -3.59 35.42
C VAL A 466 9.36 -4.86 35.54
N VAL A 467 8.67 -5.04 36.67
CA VAL A 467 7.75 -6.18 36.89
C VAL A 467 6.59 -6.15 35.91
N GLN A 468 6.01 -4.98 35.65
CA GLN A 468 4.91 -4.85 34.70
C GLN A 468 5.37 -5.08 33.25
N VAL A 469 6.54 -4.55 32.85
CA VAL A 469 7.18 -4.85 31.55
C VAL A 469 7.39 -6.35 31.39
N ALA A 470 8.00 -6.98 32.38
CA ALA A 470 8.25 -8.42 32.42
C ALA A 470 6.95 -9.25 32.33
N SER A 471 5.84 -8.72 32.84
CA SER A 471 4.53 -9.37 32.79
C SER A 471 3.82 -9.22 31.44
N LEU A 472 4.21 -8.22 30.63
CA LEU A 472 3.63 -7.95 29.32
C LEU A 472 4.36 -8.63 28.16
N LEU A 473 5.62 -8.95 28.34
CA LEU A 473 6.42 -9.60 27.32
C LEU A 473 6.32 -11.12 27.45
N SER A 474 6.42 -11.81 26.32
CA SER A 474 6.66 -13.25 26.25
C SER A 474 7.92 -13.47 25.43
N PRO A 475 8.80 -14.44 25.78
CA PRO A 475 9.93 -14.77 24.93
C PRO A 475 9.43 -15.22 23.56
N GLU A 476 9.85 -14.51 22.53
CA GLU A 476 9.54 -14.79 21.12
C GLU A 476 10.82 -15.25 20.41
N GLU A 477 10.64 -15.92 19.27
CA GLU A 477 11.74 -16.32 18.39
C GLU A 477 12.57 -15.08 18.01
N GLY A 478 13.90 -15.18 18.17
CA GLY A 478 14.83 -14.09 17.87
C GLY A 478 15.03 -13.03 18.95
N THR A 479 14.33 -13.06 20.10
CA THR A 479 14.69 -12.15 21.21
C THR A 479 15.93 -12.64 21.95
N ALA A 480 16.88 -11.74 22.22
CA ALA A 480 18.16 -12.11 22.78
C ALA A 480 18.07 -12.71 24.20
N ARG A 481 18.69 -13.89 24.37
CA ARG A 481 18.59 -14.74 25.57
C ARG A 481 19.11 -14.04 26.82
N GLY A 482 20.21 -13.30 26.72
CA GLY A 482 20.83 -12.59 27.83
C GLY A 482 19.93 -11.47 28.36
N PHE A 483 19.35 -10.67 27.48
CA PHE A 483 18.35 -9.65 27.83
C PHE A 483 17.16 -10.25 28.58
N TRP A 484 16.58 -11.33 28.03
CA TRP A 484 15.44 -11.99 28.65
C TRP A 484 15.74 -12.51 30.05
N LEU A 485 16.88 -13.17 30.22
CA LEU A 485 17.33 -13.67 31.52
C LEU A 485 17.55 -12.52 32.51
N ALA A 486 18.13 -11.40 32.06
CA ALA A 486 18.32 -10.22 32.91
C ALA A 486 16.99 -9.60 33.35
N LEU A 487 16.04 -9.41 32.43
CA LEU A 487 14.71 -8.87 32.72
C LEU A 487 13.96 -9.74 33.74
N MET A 488 13.94 -11.07 33.50
CA MET A 488 13.27 -12.00 34.40
C MET A 488 13.94 -12.08 35.77
N LYS A 489 15.29 -12.10 35.83
CA LYS A 489 16.02 -12.09 37.11
C LYS A 489 15.69 -10.83 37.91
N ARG A 490 15.69 -9.66 37.27
CA ARG A 490 15.37 -8.39 37.93
C ARG A 490 13.91 -8.35 38.41
N ALA A 491 12.96 -8.70 37.54
CA ALA A 491 11.54 -8.74 37.89
C ALA A 491 11.21 -9.76 39.00
N LEU A 492 11.87 -10.93 38.99
CA LEU A 492 11.72 -11.92 40.06
C LEU A 492 12.31 -11.44 41.39
N ALA A 493 13.42 -10.70 41.37
CA ALA A 493 14.00 -10.12 42.57
C ALA A 493 13.07 -9.06 43.18
N ALA A 494 12.43 -8.24 42.34
CA ALA A 494 11.49 -7.20 42.75
C ALA A 494 10.15 -7.76 43.26
N SER A 495 9.49 -8.65 42.50
CA SER A 495 8.17 -9.19 42.89
C SER A 495 7.92 -10.62 42.38
N PRO A 496 8.37 -11.64 43.14
CA PRO A 496 8.25 -13.05 42.72
C PRO A 496 6.80 -13.54 42.55
N ARG A 497 5.84 -13.00 43.32
CA ARG A 497 4.44 -13.47 43.31
C ARG A 497 3.68 -12.95 42.08
N THR A 498 3.80 -11.66 41.79
CA THR A 498 3.12 -11.00 40.66
C THR A 498 3.57 -11.60 39.34
N LEU A 499 4.88 -11.80 39.17
CA LEU A 499 5.41 -12.36 37.92
C LEU A 499 5.02 -13.83 37.72
N ARG A 500 5.08 -14.66 38.77
CA ARG A 500 4.66 -16.07 38.68
C ARG A 500 3.18 -16.22 38.35
N GLN A 501 2.33 -15.29 38.79
CA GLN A 501 0.92 -15.25 38.42
C GLN A 501 0.74 -14.91 36.93
N ALA A 502 1.42 -13.88 36.44
CA ALA A 502 1.41 -13.51 35.02
C ALA A 502 1.97 -14.61 34.11
N GLN A 503 3.00 -15.33 34.55
CA GLN A 503 3.59 -16.45 33.80
C GLN A 503 2.66 -17.67 33.69
N ARG A 504 1.90 -17.99 34.76
CA ARG A 504 0.93 -19.10 34.73
C ARG A 504 -0.16 -18.88 33.69
N GLU A 505 -0.55 -17.64 33.51
CA GLU A 505 -1.54 -17.19 32.52
C GLU A 505 -1.02 -17.31 31.07
N ARG A 506 0.30 -17.26 30.86
CA ARG A 506 0.97 -17.34 29.54
C ARG A 506 1.82 -18.60 29.35
N ALA A 507 1.59 -19.62 30.18
CA ALA A 507 2.41 -20.83 30.29
C ALA A 507 2.72 -21.60 28.98
N PRO A 508 1.84 -21.65 27.95
CA PRO A 508 2.14 -22.38 26.71
C PRO A 508 3.37 -21.86 25.95
N GLY A 509 3.52 -20.54 25.79
CA GLY A 509 4.68 -19.95 25.10
C GLY A 509 5.97 -20.10 25.91
N TRP A 510 5.85 -20.04 27.24
CA TRP A 510 6.99 -20.22 28.14
C TRP A 510 7.58 -21.63 28.08
N ARG A 511 6.75 -22.67 28.02
CA ARG A 511 7.22 -24.06 27.92
C ARG A 511 7.91 -24.34 26.59
N ALA A 512 7.33 -23.88 25.48
CA ALA A 512 7.88 -24.06 24.15
C ALA A 512 9.28 -23.41 23.99
N TRP A 513 9.49 -22.22 24.56
CA TRP A 513 10.79 -21.56 24.52
C TRP A 513 11.85 -22.29 25.36
N VAL A 514 11.51 -22.72 26.58
CA VAL A 514 12.44 -23.49 27.44
C VAL A 514 12.84 -24.81 26.78
N GLU A 515 11.88 -25.54 26.20
CA GLU A 515 12.13 -26.79 25.49
C GLU A 515 12.95 -26.61 24.19
N GLY A 516 12.82 -25.46 23.52
CA GLY A 516 13.65 -25.10 22.35
C GLY A 516 15.09 -24.78 22.74
N VAL A 517 15.30 -24.04 23.83
CA VAL A 517 16.63 -23.69 24.35
C VAL A 517 17.41 -24.93 24.81
N GLU A 518 16.75 -25.91 25.42
CA GLU A 518 17.40 -27.18 25.81
C GLU A 518 17.83 -28.04 24.62
N ARG A 519 17.30 -27.79 23.41
CA ARG A 519 17.68 -28.51 22.19
C ARG A 519 18.82 -27.87 21.41
N ASP A 520 19.03 -26.56 21.51
CA ASP A 520 20.14 -25.85 20.86
C ASP A 520 21.44 -25.90 21.69
N ASP A 521 21.35 -26.15 23.00
CA ASP A 521 22.51 -26.33 23.90
C ASP A 521 22.99 -27.82 23.95
N ALA A 522 22.40 -28.74 23.16
CA ALA A 522 22.71 -30.18 23.09
C ALA A 522 23.27 -30.57 21.71
#